data_AF-A0A7C4UA19-F1
#
_entry.id   AF-A0A7C4UA19-F1
#
_cell.length_a   1.000
_cell.length_b   1.000
_cell.length_c   1.000
_cell.angle_alpha   90.00
_cell.angle_beta   90.00
_cell.angle_gamma   90.00
#
_symmetry.space_group_name_H-M   'P 1'
#
loop_
_entity.id
_entity.type
_entity.pdbx_description
1 polymer ?
#
loop_
_entity_poly.entity_id
_entity_poly.type
_entity_poly.pdbx_seq_one_letter_code
_entity_poly.pdbx_strand_id
1 'polypeptide(L)'
;MQQKKLVVVITQLIIACLFVIGADWASDTIRRFFHSYFADIAIPFGFYFLLVLLEDRYKLLHKWYVKAAVIFILCSISETLQFFSIYALATVFDPWDYAMYALGVVLAAIVDRIILKKLFGFW
;
A
#
# COMPACT_ATOMS: atom_id res chain seq x y z
N MET A 1 -5.11 20.27 -6.21
CA MET A 1 -4.37 19.25 -7.00
C MET A 1 -2.86 19.21 -6.71
N GLN A 2 -2.11 20.33 -6.77
CA GLN A 2 -0.66 20.32 -6.48
C GLN A 2 -0.32 19.87 -5.05
N GLN A 3 -1.05 20.35 -4.03
CA GLN A 3 -0.81 19.98 -2.62
C GLN A 3 -1.05 18.49 -2.35
N LYS A 4 -2.17 17.92 -2.86
CA LYS A 4 -2.44 16.47 -2.78
C LYS A 4 -1.35 15.63 -3.45
N LYS A 5 -0.92 16.04 -4.64
CA LYS A 5 0.20 15.40 -5.35
C LYS A 5 1.48 15.39 -4.52
N LEU A 6 1.81 16.52 -3.90
CA LEU A 6 2.99 16.64 -3.06
C LEU A 6 2.94 15.69 -1.86
N VAL A 7 1.80 15.60 -1.16
CA VAL A 7 1.62 14.66 -0.05
C VAL A 7 1.83 13.22 -0.52
N VAL A 8 1.18 12.80 -1.60
CA VAL A 8 1.31 11.44 -2.13
C VAL A 8 2.75 11.13 -2.55
N VAL A 9 3.42 12.05 -3.24
CA VAL A 9 4.82 11.87 -3.66
C VAL A 9 5.73 11.72 -2.45
N ILE A 10 5.57 12.56 -1.42
CA ILE A 10 6.34 12.44 -0.17
C ILE A 10 6.08 11.08 0.48
N THR A 11 4.82 10.62 0.54
CA THR A 11 4.48 9.29 1.06
C THR A 11 5.21 8.19 0.29
N GLN A 12 5.25 8.25 -1.05
CA GLN A 12 6.01 7.26 -1.85
C GLN A 12 7.51 7.33 -1.56
N LEU A 13 8.09 8.53 -1.43
CA LEU A 13 9.50 8.70 -1.12
C LEU A 13 9.86 8.16 0.26
N ILE A 14 8.98 8.32 1.25
CA ILE A 14 9.15 7.73 2.59
C ILE A 14 9.15 6.22 2.50
N ILE A 15 8.18 5.63 1.79
CA ILE A 15 8.11 4.17 1.59
C ILE A 15 9.38 3.65 0.90
N ALA A 16 9.80 4.31 -0.19
CA ALA A 16 11.02 3.95 -0.91
C ALA A 16 12.27 4.07 -0.03
N CYS A 17 12.37 5.12 0.79
CA CYS A 17 13.47 5.30 1.74
C CYS A 17 13.51 4.16 2.77
N LEU A 18 12.35 3.73 3.29
CA LEU A 18 12.28 2.59 4.19
C LEU A 18 12.77 1.29 3.54
N PHE A 19 12.44 1.06 2.26
CA PHE A 19 12.99 -0.08 1.51
C PHE A 19 14.50 -0.01 1.33
N VAL A 20 15.06 1.18 1.09
CA VAL A 20 16.51 1.37 0.88
C VAL A 20 17.29 1.22 2.18
N ILE A 21 16.79 1.79 3.29
CA ILE A 21 17.42 1.67 4.61
C ILE A 21 17.35 0.21 5.10
N GLY A 22 16.24 -0.46 4.82
CA GLY A 22 15.99 -1.81 5.32
C GLY A 22 15.88 -1.87 6.85
N ALA A 23 15.93 -3.09 7.38
CA ALA A 23 15.86 -3.35 8.82
C ALA A 23 17.07 -4.14 9.34
N ASP A 24 18.20 -4.10 8.63
CA ASP A 24 19.42 -4.81 9.01
C ASP A 24 20.02 -4.32 10.34
N TRP A 25 19.71 -3.08 10.72
CA TRP A 25 20.10 -2.49 11.99
C TRP A 25 19.21 -2.91 13.18
N ALA A 26 18.07 -3.57 12.92
CA ALA A 26 17.08 -3.92 13.93
C ALA A 26 17.32 -5.31 14.54
N SER A 27 16.62 -5.63 15.62
CA SER A 27 16.67 -6.96 16.24
C SER A 27 16.18 -8.05 15.28
N ASP A 28 16.61 -9.29 15.49
CA ASP A 28 16.30 -10.42 14.59
C ASP A 28 14.81 -10.60 14.30
N THR A 29 13.95 -10.35 15.30
CA THR A 29 12.49 -10.45 15.14
C THR A 29 11.96 -9.36 14.21
N ILE A 30 12.42 -8.11 14.38
CA ILE A 30 11.98 -6.97 13.56
C ILE A 30 12.51 -7.11 12.15
N ARG A 31 13.76 -7.54 11.99
CA ARG A 31 14.37 -7.80 10.69
C ARG A 31 13.59 -8.87 9.91
N ARG A 32 13.28 -10.01 10.52
CA ARG A 32 12.47 -11.06 9.88
C ARG A 32 11.10 -10.55 9.48
N PHE A 33 10.39 -9.87 10.39
CA PHE A 33 9.08 -9.31 10.07
C PHE A 33 9.15 -8.31 8.89
N PHE A 34 10.16 -7.44 8.89
CA PHE A 34 10.35 -6.46 7.83
C PHE A 34 10.62 -7.13 6.49
N HIS A 35 11.55 -8.09 6.42
CA HIS A 35 11.84 -8.77 5.15
C HIS A 35 10.74 -9.71 4.69
N SER A 36 9.87 -10.20 5.58
CA SER A 36 8.78 -11.11 5.24
C SER A 36 7.47 -10.43 4.86
N TYR A 37 7.10 -9.31 5.50
CA TYR A 37 5.74 -8.75 5.36
C TYR A 37 5.69 -7.24 5.10
N PHE A 38 6.83 -6.53 5.20
CA PHE A 38 6.81 -5.07 5.00
C PHE A 38 6.35 -4.71 3.60
N ALA A 39 6.83 -5.44 2.59
CA ALA A 39 6.44 -5.20 1.20
C ALA A 39 4.94 -5.40 1.01
N ASP A 40 4.38 -6.45 1.62
CA ASP A 40 2.97 -6.79 1.51
C ASP A 40 2.06 -5.79 2.19
N ILE A 41 2.56 -5.00 3.14
CA ILE A 41 1.80 -3.89 3.72
C ILE A 41 2.06 -2.58 2.95
N ALA A 42 3.33 -2.30 2.63
CA ALA A 42 3.76 -1.02 2.09
C ALA A 42 3.33 -0.81 0.64
N ILE A 43 3.32 -1.87 -0.18
CA ILE A 43 2.93 -1.80 -1.60
C ILE A 43 1.45 -1.45 -1.76
N PRO A 44 0.48 -2.17 -1.15
CA PRO A 44 -0.93 -1.77 -1.21
C PRO A 44 -1.17 -0.37 -0.62
N PHE A 45 -0.45 -0.04 0.45
CA PHE A 45 -0.55 1.29 1.06
C PHE A 45 -0.12 2.39 0.09
N GLY A 46 1.03 2.21 -0.57
CA GLY A 46 1.55 3.12 -1.58
C GLY A 46 0.61 3.24 -2.79
N PHE A 47 0.14 2.12 -3.33
CA PHE A 47 -0.76 2.12 -4.49
C PHE A 47 -2.11 2.78 -4.20
N TYR A 48 -2.65 2.62 -2.99
CA TYR A 48 -3.87 3.32 -2.58
C TYR A 48 -3.71 4.85 -2.71
N PHE A 49 -2.60 5.41 -2.24
CA PHE A 49 -2.34 6.84 -2.36
C PHE A 49 -2.11 7.30 -3.80
N LEU A 50 -1.56 6.45 -4.66
CA LEU A 50 -1.50 6.75 -6.09
C LEU A 50 -2.90 6.84 -6.73
N LEU A 51 -3.85 5.97 -6.31
CA LEU A 51 -5.25 6.08 -6.75
C LEU A 51 -5.95 7.35 -6.24
N VAL A 52 -5.53 7.92 -5.11
CA VAL A 52 -6.04 9.22 -4.64
C VAL A 52 -5.75 10.31 -5.67
N LEU A 53 -4.62 10.28 -6.37
CA LEU A 53 -4.30 11.27 -7.41
C LEU A 53 -5.17 11.14 -8.67
N LEU A 54 -5.82 9.99 -8.84
CA LEU A 54 -6.69 9.69 -9.97
C LEU A 54 -8.17 9.99 -9.66
N GLU A 55 -8.51 10.35 -8.42
CA GLU A 55 -9.89 10.61 -7.99
C GLU A 55 -10.53 11.80 -8.72
N ASP A 56 -9.70 12.79 -9.11
CA ASP A 56 -10.12 13.97 -9.89
C ASP A 56 -10.52 13.59 -11.33
N ARG A 57 -9.95 12.50 -11.88
CA ARG A 57 -10.23 12.04 -13.25
C ARG A 57 -11.33 10.99 -13.33
N TYR A 58 -11.44 10.11 -12.33
CA TYR A 58 -12.40 9.01 -12.33
C TYR A 58 -13.33 9.09 -11.12
N LYS A 59 -14.60 9.44 -11.36
CA LYS A 59 -15.63 9.57 -10.31
C LYS A 59 -15.81 8.31 -9.47
N LEU A 60 -15.56 7.13 -10.04
CA LEU A 60 -15.64 5.85 -9.32
C LEU A 60 -14.59 5.74 -8.19
N LEU A 61 -13.40 6.34 -8.38
CA LEU A 61 -12.29 6.31 -7.42
C LEU A 61 -12.46 7.34 -6.28
N HIS A 62 -13.49 8.18 -6.32
CA HIS A 62 -13.77 9.13 -5.25
C HIS A 62 -14.16 8.45 -3.93
N LYS A 63 -14.73 7.23 -4.04
CA LYS A 63 -15.12 6.41 -2.89
C LYS A 63 -13.91 5.65 -2.36
N TRP A 64 -13.56 5.89 -1.10
CA TRP A 64 -12.43 5.25 -0.42
C TRP A 64 -12.49 3.72 -0.46
N TYR A 65 -13.68 3.13 -0.28
CA TYR A 65 -13.87 1.69 -0.32
C TYR A 65 -13.66 1.09 -1.71
N VAL A 66 -13.88 1.87 -2.79
CA VAL A 66 -13.59 1.42 -4.16
C VAL A 66 -12.09 1.38 -4.39
N LYS A 67 -11.36 2.41 -3.97
CA LYS A 67 -9.89 2.42 -4.01
C LYS A 67 -9.31 1.24 -3.23
N ALA A 68 -9.82 1.02 -2.02
CA ALA A 68 -9.42 -0.09 -1.17
C ALA A 68 -9.68 -1.46 -1.84
N ALA A 69 -10.89 -1.68 -2.35
CA ALA A 69 -11.26 -2.92 -3.02
C ALA A 69 -10.41 -3.17 -4.28
N VAL A 70 -10.18 -2.15 -5.10
CA VAL A 70 -9.36 -2.28 -6.32
C VAL A 70 -7.94 -2.71 -5.98
N ILE A 71 -7.29 -2.07 -5.02
CA ILE A 71 -5.92 -2.44 -4.63
C ILE A 71 -5.89 -3.82 -3.99
N PHE A 72 -6.81 -4.13 -3.08
CA PHE A 72 -6.88 -5.45 -2.45
C PHE A 72 -7.05 -6.56 -3.49
N ILE A 73 -7.98 -6.38 -4.45
CA ILE A 73 -8.21 -7.34 -5.54
C ILE A 73 -6.97 -7.48 -6.41
N LEU A 74 -6.30 -6.39 -6.80
CA LEU A 74 -5.09 -6.46 -7.62
C LEU A 74 -3.96 -7.21 -6.92
N CYS A 75 -3.70 -6.92 -5.64
CA CYS A 75 -2.71 -7.66 -4.84
C CYS A 75 -3.12 -9.14 -4.69
N SER A 76 -4.40 -9.41 -4.46
CA SER A 76 -4.92 -10.78 -4.32
C SER A 76 -4.82 -11.58 -5.62
N ILE A 77 -5.04 -10.94 -6.77
CA ILE A 77 -4.86 -11.55 -8.10
C ILE A 77 -3.38 -11.88 -8.30
N SER A 78 -2.47 -10.95 -7.96
CA SER A 78 -1.04 -11.21 -8.04
C SER A 78 -0.65 -12.46 -7.22
N GLU A 79 -1.17 -12.58 -6.01
CA GLU A 79 -0.91 -13.75 -5.15
C GLU A 79 -1.51 -15.04 -5.73
N THR A 80 -2.72 -14.94 -6.28
CA THR A 80 -3.37 -16.08 -6.96
C THR A 80 -2.59 -16.51 -8.20
N LEU A 81 -1.98 -15.57 -8.94
CA LEU A 81 -1.14 -15.88 -10.09
C LEU A 81 0.15 -16.60 -9.66
N GLN A 82 0.72 -16.24 -8.51
CA GLN A 82 1.86 -16.94 -7.92
C GLN A 82 1.51 -18.39 -7.55
N PHE A 83 0.29 -18.64 -7.05
CA PHE A 83 -0.20 -20.01 -6.84
C PHE A 83 -0.19 -20.84 -8.13
N PHE A 84 -0.48 -20.24 -9.28
CA PHE A 84 -0.38 -20.89 -10.60
C PHE A 84 1.05 -20.92 -11.17
N SER A 85 2.07 -20.59 -10.38
CA SER A 85 3.49 -20.50 -10.79
C SER A 85 3.76 -19.44 -11.88
N ILE A 86 2.88 -18.45 -12.02
CA ILE A 86 3.08 -17.31 -12.93
C ILE A 86 3.78 -16.20 -12.15
N TYR A 87 4.95 -15.77 -12.63
CA TYR A 87 5.70 -14.68 -12.01
C TYR A 87 4.93 -13.35 -12.15
N ALA A 88 4.31 -12.90 -11.06
CA ALA A 88 3.49 -11.70 -11.04
C ALA A 88 4.07 -10.57 -10.16
N LEU A 89 4.74 -10.89 -9.04
CA LEU A 89 5.43 -9.94 -8.14
C LEU A 89 6.37 -10.63 -7.13
N ALA A 90 6.02 -11.84 -6.66
CA ALA A 90 6.88 -12.72 -5.89
C ALA A 90 6.87 -14.16 -6.47
N THR A 91 7.60 -15.09 -5.84
CA THR A 91 7.78 -16.48 -6.32
C THR A 91 7.20 -17.53 -5.38
N VAL A 92 6.78 -17.12 -4.18
CA VAL A 92 6.36 -18.02 -3.10
C VAL A 92 4.97 -17.60 -2.69
N PHE A 93 4.03 -18.53 -2.79
CA PHE A 93 2.67 -18.32 -2.32
C PHE A 93 2.62 -18.39 -0.79
N ASP A 94 2.19 -17.31 -0.12
CA ASP A 94 1.91 -17.29 1.31
C ASP A 94 0.47 -16.78 1.57
N PRO A 95 -0.44 -17.63 2.11
CA PRO A 95 -1.78 -17.21 2.49
C PRO A 95 -1.83 -16.03 3.47
N TRP A 96 -0.77 -15.79 4.25
CA TRP A 96 -0.68 -14.61 5.12
C TRP A 96 -0.56 -13.31 4.36
N ASP A 97 -0.13 -13.33 3.10
CA ASP A 97 0.02 -12.13 2.28
C ASP A 97 -1.35 -11.50 1.99
N TYR A 98 -2.42 -12.29 1.85
CA TYR A 98 -3.79 -11.73 1.78
C TYR A 98 -4.15 -10.89 3.01
N ALA A 99 -3.76 -11.36 4.21
CA ALA A 99 -4.01 -10.62 5.44
C ALA A 99 -3.16 -9.35 5.51
N MET A 100 -1.90 -9.41 5.05
CA MET A 100 -1.02 -8.24 5.00
C MET A 100 -1.48 -7.22 3.96
N TYR A 101 -1.96 -7.66 2.80
CA TYR A 101 -2.59 -6.80 1.80
C TYR A 101 -3.83 -6.11 2.35
N ALA A 102 -4.70 -6.86 3.04
CA ALA A 102 -5.87 -6.28 3.70
C ALA A 102 -5.45 -5.24 4.75
N LEU A 103 -4.43 -5.53 5.55
CA LEU A 103 -3.91 -4.63 6.57
C LEU A 103 -3.32 -3.35 5.96
N GLY A 104 -2.50 -3.46 4.90
CA GLY A 104 -1.94 -2.30 4.19
C GLY A 104 -3.02 -1.39 3.60
N VAL A 105 -4.05 -1.98 2.99
CA VAL A 105 -5.19 -1.24 2.44
C VAL A 105 -6.02 -0.55 3.53
N VAL A 106 -6.31 -1.24 4.63
CA VAL A 106 -7.05 -0.67 5.76
C VAL A 106 -6.27 0.47 6.40
N LEU A 107 -4.97 0.29 6.62
CA LEU A 107 -4.11 1.36 7.11
C LEU A 107 -4.15 2.57 6.17
N ALA A 108 -4.03 2.37 4.85
CA ALA A 108 -4.09 3.47 3.89
C ALA A 108 -5.43 4.20 3.94
N ALA A 109 -6.55 3.46 4.02
CA ALA A 109 -7.87 4.04 4.15
C ALA A 109 -8.03 4.84 5.46
N ILE A 110 -7.48 4.37 6.58
CA ILE A 110 -7.49 5.08 7.86
C ILE A 110 -6.68 6.37 7.76
N VAL A 111 -5.46 6.31 7.21
CA VAL A 111 -4.60 7.50 7.03
C VAL A 111 -5.29 8.52 6.12
N ASP A 112 -5.85 8.09 5.00
CA ASP A 112 -6.59 8.93 4.05
C ASP A 112 -7.81 9.59 4.70
N ARG A 113 -8.62 8.83 5.45
CA ARG A 113 -9.91 9.32 5.96
C ARG A 113 -9.84 10.05 7.28
N ILE A 114 -8.93 9.68 8.16
CA ILE A 114 -8.87 10.19 9.53
C ILE A 114 -7.70 11.16 9.68
N ILE A 115 -6.49 10.72 9.33
CA ILE A 115 -5.28 11.50 9.60
C ILE A 115 -5.19 12.69 8.64
N LEU A 116 -5.23 12.44 7.33
CA LEU A 116 -5.01 13.48 6.33
C LEU A 116 -6.17 14.47 6.29
N LYS A 117 -7.42 14.03 6.45
CA LYS A 117 -8.58 14.94 6.59
C LYS A 117 -8.50 15.86 7.80
N LYS A 118 -7.93 15.38 8.91
CA LYS A 118 -7.78 16.17 10.12
C LYS A 118 -6.57 17.12 10.04
N LEU A 119 -5.50 16.68 9.39
CA LEU A 119 -4.24 17.42 9.31
C LEU A 119 -4.26 18.49 8.21
N PHE A 120 -4.95 18.23 7.10
CA PHE A 120 -4.98 19.09 5.94
C PHE A 120 -6.41 19.48 5.58
N GLY A 121 -6.74 20.77 5.71
CA GLY A 121 -8.06 21.30 5.33
C GLY A 121 -8.38 21.21 3.83
N PHE A 122 -7.40 20.88 2.99
CA PHE A 122 -7.56 20.70 1.53
C PHE A 122 -7.75 19.24 1.11
N TRP A 123 -7.72 18.29 2.05
CA TRP A 123 -7.76 16.86 1.78
C TRP A 123 -9.19 16.32 1.64
#